data_AF-A0A5A7N266-F1
#
_entry.id   AF-A0A5A7N266-F1
#
_cell.length_a   1.000
_cell.length_b   1.000
_cell.length_c   1.000
_cell.angle_alpha   90.00
_cell.angle_beta   90.00
_cell.angle_gamma   90.00
#
_symmetry.space_group_name_H-M   'P 1'
#
loop_
_entity.id
_entity.type
_entity.pdbx_description
1 polymer ?
#
loop_
_entity_poly.entity_id
_entity_poly.type
_entity_poly.pdbx_seq_one_letter_code
_entity_poly.pdbx_strand_id
1 'polypeptide(L)' 'MKDYEPVMIRFIVYLLLITLAAFAMAWFADHPGELGINWLGYRADSSMAVLAFA' A
#
# COMPACT_ATOMS: atom_id res chain seq x y z
N MET A 1 -23.85 -23.52 -12.07
CA MET A 1 -22.50 -22.91 -12.12
C MET A 1 -22.75 -21.41 -11.96
N LYS A 2 -22.76 -20.83 -10.75
CA LYS A 2 -21.53 -20.35 -10.08
C LYS A 2 -21.88 -19.71 -8.73
N ASP A 3 -22.45 -20.45 -7.78
CA ASP A 3 -22.74 -19.94 -6.41
C ASP A 3 -21.47 -19.87 -5.52
N TYR A 4 -20.36 -19.40 -6.08
CA TYR A 4 -19.07 -19.21 -5.40
C TYR A 4 -18.86 -17.75 -4.94
N GLU A 5 -19.97 -17.03 -4.72
CA GLU A 5 -20.01 -15.57 -4.75
C GLU A 5 -19.28 -14.84 -3.60
N PRO A 6 -19.24 -15.31 -2.34
CA PRO A 6 -18.53 -14.56 -1.28
C PRO A 6 -17.08 -15.02 -1.05
N VAL A 7 -16.77 -16.30 -1.23
CA VAL A 7 -15.46 -16.87 -0.85
C VAL A 7 -14.37 -16.53 -1.88
N MET A 8 -14.68 -16.57 -3.18
CA MET A 8 -13.69 -16.26 -4.22
C MET A 8 -13.31 -14.78 -4.22
N ILE A 9 -14.29 -13.89 -4.04
CA ILE A 9 -14.03 -12.46 -3.92
C ILE A 9 -13.14 -12.20 -2.71
N ARG A 10 -13.45 -12.81 -1.56
CA ARG A 10 -12.63 -12.69 -0.36
C ARG A 10 -11.19 -13.19 -0.58
N PHE A 11 -11.01 -14.31 -1.29
CA PHE A 11 -9.69 -14.83 -1.64
C PHE A 11 -8.91 -13.86 -2.54
N ILE A 12 -9.55 -13.32 -3.57
CA ILE A 12 -8.96 -12.31 -4.46
C ILE A 12 -8.57 -11.05 -3.69
N VAL A 13 -9.43 -10.58 -2.78
CA VAL A 13 -9.15 -9.43 -1.92
C VAL A 13 -7.91 -9.68 -1.05
N TYR A 14 -7.79 -10.85 -0.42
CA TYR A 14 -6.61 -11.16 0.38
C TYR A 14 -5.33 -11.23 -0.46
N LEU A 15 -5.38 -11.83 -1.65
CA LEU A 15 -4.26 -11.82 -2.57
C LEU A 15 -3.84 -10.40 -2.94
N LEU A 16 -4.80 -9.54 -3.27
CA LEU A 16 -4.53 -8.17 -3.65
C LEU A 16 -3.90 -7.39 -2.49
N LEU A 17 -4.42 -7.54 -1.27
CA LEU A 17 -3.84 -6.93 -0.07
C LEU A 17 -2.40 -7.39 0.18
N ILE A 18 -2.12 -8.69 0.06
CA ILE A 18 -0.77 -9.24 0.25
C ILE A 18 0.18 -8.70 -0.82
N THR A 19 -0.24 -8.68 -2.10
CA THR A 19 0.57 -8.13 -3.18
C THR A 19 0.87 -6.64 -2.96
N LEU A 20 -0.12 -5.87 -2.53
CA LEU A 20 0.03 -4.44 -2.27
C LEU A 20 0.97 -4.17 -1.09
N ALA A 21 0.85 -4.94 -0.02
CA ALA A 21 1.75 -4.87 1.14
C ALA A 21 3.19 -5.26 0.76
N ALA A 22 3.37 -6.36 0.03
CA ALA A 22 4.69 -6.80 -0.43
C ALA A 22 5.34 -5.77 -1.37
N PHE A 23 4.55 -5.18 -2.28
CA PHE A 23 5.00 -4.12 -3.16
C PHE A 23 5.40 -2.86 -2.37
N ALA A 24 4.59 -2.44 -1.40
CA ALA A 24 4.91 -1.31 -0.53
C ALA A 24 6.20 -1.53 0.26
N MET A 25 6.42 -2.75 0.79
CA MET A 25 7.65 -3.12 1.49
C MET A 25 8.86 -3.16 0.57
N ALA A 26 8.73 -3.72 -0.63
CA ALA A 26 9.82 -3.77 -1.62
C ALA A 26 10.21 -2.36 -2.07
N TRP A 27 9.21 -1.54 -2.39
CA TRP A 27 9.43 -0.14 -2.75
C TRP A 27 10.06 0.66 -1.59
N PHE A 28 9.64 0.41 -0.35
CA PHE A 28 10.26 0.99 0.86
C PHE A 28 11.72 0.58 1.03
N ALA A 29 12.04 -0.69 0.79
CA ALA A 29 13.43 -1.19 0.85
C ALA A 29 14.32 -0.52 -0.21
N ASP A 30 13.77 -0.24 -1.38
CA ASP A 30 14.50 0.37 -2.50
C ASP A 30 14.63 1.90 -2.34
N HIS A 31 13.70 2.57 -1.65
CA HIS A 31 13.63 4.03 -1.52
C HIS A 31 13.60 4.47 -0.05
N PRO A 32 14.68 4.30 0.73
CA PRO A 32 14.71 4.60 2.16
C PRO A 32 14.65 6.11 2.53
N GLY A 33 14.43 6.99 1.55
CA GLY A 33 14.52 8.45 1.70
C GLY A 33 13.26 9.19 1.28
N GLU A 34 12.64 9.86 2.26
CA GLU A 34 11.65 10.95 2.17
C GLU A 34 10.60 10.81 1.06
N LEU A 35 9.42 10.29 1.42
CA LEU A 35 8.19 10.52 0.66
C LEU A 35 7.83 12.01 0.75
N GLY A 36 8.49 12.84 -0.05
CA GLY A 36 8.13 14.23 -0.25
C GLY A 36 6.87 14.32 -1.10
N ILE A 37 5.70 14.34 -0.47
CA ILE A 37 4.45 14.60 -1.19
C ILE A 37 4.37 16.11 -1.42
N ASN A 38 4.60 16.54 -2.67
CA ASN A 38 4.34 17.91 -3.11
C ASN A 38 2.90 17.99 -3.64
N TRP A 39 2.01 18.63 -2.88
CA TRP A 39 0.64 18.88 -3.30
C TRP A 39 0.37 20.39 -3.30
N LEU A 40 0.11 20.96 -4.48
CA LEU A 40 -0.22 22.38 -4.66
C LEU A 40 0.78 23.37 -4.03
N GLY A 41 2.07 23.02 -3.97
CA GLY A 41 3.12 23.84 -3.36
C GLY A 41 3.33 23.58 -1.86
N TYR A 42 2.53 22.72 -1.24
CA TYR A 42 2.75 22.24 0.12
C TYR A 42 3.63 20.99 0.07
N ARG A 43 4.81 21.08 0.69
CA ARG A 43 5.72 19.94 0.86
C ARG A 43 5.45 19.33 2.24
N ALA A 44 4.88 18.14 2.25
CA ALA A 44 4.84 17.33 3.46
C ALA A 44 6.06 16.41 3.44
N ASP A 45 7.08 16.78 4.22
CA ASP A 45 8.21 15.91 4.53
C ASP A 45 7.77 14.97 5.67
N SER A 46 7.02 13.92 5.33
CA SER A 46 6.66 12.87 6.30
C SER A 46 7.68 11.75 6.20
N SER A 47 8.24 11.34 7.35
CA SER A 47 8.97 10.07 7.39
C SER A 47 7.98 8.96 7.09
N MET A 48 8.39 8.01 6.25
CA MET A 48 7.56 6.86 5.85
C MET A 48 7.03 6.07 7.05
N ALA A 49 7.73 6.10 8.19
CA ALA A 49 7.29 5.52 9.46
C ALA A 49 6.04 6.21 10.03
N VAL A 50 5.90 7.52 9.88
CA VAL A 50 4.67 8.22 10.31
C VAL A 50 3.51 7.88 9.38
N LEU A 51 3.73 7.74 8.07
CA LEU A 51 2.70 7.31 7.11
C LEU A 51 2.26 5.85 7.28
N ALA A 52 3.16 4.95 7.67
CA ALA A 52 2.85 3.54 7.86
C ALA A 52 2.06 3.25 9.16
N PHE A 53 2.10 4.17 10.14
CA PHE A 53 1.52 4.00 11.47
C PHE A 53 0.48 5.07 11.86
N ALA A 54 0.14 6.02 10.97
CA ALA A 54 -0.94 7.00 11.16
C ALA A 54 -2.26 6.50 10.57
#